data_AF-A0A7L3GB50-F1
#
_entry.id   AF-A0A7L3GB50-F1
#
_cell.length_a   1.000
_cell.length_b   1.000
_cell.length_c   1.000
_cell.angle_alpha   90.00
_cell.angle_beta   90.00
_cell.angle_gamma   90.00
#
_symmetry.space_group_name_H-M   'P 1'
#
loop_
_entity.id
_entity.type
_entity.pdbx_description
1 polymer ?
#
loop_
_entity_poly.entity_id
_entity_poly.type
_entity_poly.pdbx_seq_one_letter_code
_entity_poly.pdbx_strand_id
1 'polypeptide(L)'
;PLPHRSLPPTGRQRSSAPLQVLLFLNGWYSATYFLLEAFIFVYKVLLLPYPFTNLVLDVALLFLYLGTEATRIFFGSKGNLCQRKVPLSISLALTVPAAVMAAYYLLLQTYALRLEAILNAILLLFYAMELLLGVLALVSFSRYHCP
;
A
#
# COMPACT_ATOMS: atom_id res chain seq x y z
N PRO A 1 12.43 32.74 -45.69
CA PRO A 1 12.57 32.59 -44.22
C PRO A 1 11.25 32.10 -43.60
N LEU A 2 11.13 30.78 -43.44
CA LEU A 2 9.95 30.14 -42.84
C LEU A 2 10.05 30.20 -41.30
N PRO A 3 8.97 30.47 -40.57
CA PRO A 3 9.02 30.45 -39.12
C PRO A 3 9.20 29.00 -38.65
N HIS A 4 10.29 28.74 -37.95
CA HIS A 4 10.47 27.51 -37.19
C HIS A 4 9.31 27.37 -36.20
N ARG A 5 8.32 26.55 -36.53
CA ARG A 5 7.38 25.99 -35.55
C ARG A 5 8.22 25.18 -34.56
N SER A 6 8.57 25.79 -33.45
CA SER A 6 8.99 25.08 -32.25
C SER A 6 7.81 24.20 -31.82
N LEU A 7 7.85 22.94 -32.22
CA LEU A 7 7.00 21.90 -31.63
C LEU A 7 7.15 22.03 -30.11
N PRO A 8 6.05 22.17 -29.34
CA PRO A 8 6.16 22.07 -27.89
C PRO A 8 6.84 20.75 -27.59
N PRO A 9 7.78 20.67 -26.62
CA PRO A 9 8.36 19.40 -26.26
C PRO A 9 7.18 18.48 -25.96
N THR A 10 7.05 17.42 -26.74
CA THR A 10 6.10 16.35 -26.49
C THR A 10 6.53 15.79 -25.15
N GLY A 11 5.98 16.39 -24.09
CA GLY A 11 6.26 16.07 -22.71
C GLY A 11 5.76 14.66 -22.54
N ARG A 12 6.65 13.70 -22.80
CA ARG A 12 6.43 12.26 -22.71
C ARG A 12 5.80 12.06 -21.34
N GLN A 13 4.48 11.90 -21.29
CA GLN A 13 3.77 11.84 -20.03
C GLN A 13 4.32 10.64 -19.27
N ARG A 14 5.07 10.90 -18.19
CA ARG A 14 5.79 9.86 -17.45
C ARG A 14 4.93 9.41 -16.28
N SER A 15 4.64 8.12 -16.22
CA SER A 15 4.28 7.46 -14.97
C SER A 15 5.35 7.74 -13.92
N SER A 16 4.97 7.82 -12.65
CA SER A 16 5.92 8.07 -11.57
C SER A 16 6.72 6.80 -11.32
N ALA A 17 7.94 6.73 -11.88
CA ALA A 17 8.88 5.64 -11.64
C ALA A 17 9.12 5.32 -10.15
N PRO A 18 9.36 6.30 -9.25
CA PRO A 18 9.59 6.01 -7.84
C PRO A 18 8.36 5.39 -7.15
N LEU A 19 7.15 5.85 -7.49
CA LEU A 19 5.91 5.28 -6.96
C LEU A 19 5.73 3.82 -7.38
N GLN A 20 6.10 3.47 -8.62
CA GLN A 20 6.00 2.09 -9.11
C GLN A 20 6.99 1.15 -8.43
N VAL A 21 8.21 1.62 -8.18
CA VAL A 21 9.21 0.86 -7.41
C VAL A 21 8.70 0.64 -5.99
N LEU A 22 8.10 1.65 -5.36
CA LEU A 22 7.59 1.54 -3.99
C LEU A 22 6.43 0.53 -3.90
N LEU A 23 5.47 0.58 -4.84
CA LEU A 23 4.37 -0.40 -4.92
C LEU A 23 4.87 -1.83 -5.12
N PHE A 24 5.92 -2.03 -5.92
CA PHE A 24 6.53 -3.34 -6.11
C PHE A 24 7.20 -3.85 -4.84
N LEU A 25 7.98 -3.00 -4.17
CA LEU A 25 8.62 -3.33 -2.90
C LEU A 25 7.57 -3.63 -1.82
N ASN A 26 6.50 -2.85 -1.75
CA ASN A 26 5.40 -3.07 -0.83
C ASN A 26 4.67 -4.39 -1.14
N GLY A 27 4.55 -4.78 -2.41
CA GLY A 27 4.04 -6.11 -2.78
C GLY A 27 4.87 -7.27 -2.23
N TRP A 28 6.20 -7.21 -2.33
CA TRP A 28 7.07 -8.22 -1.73
C TRP A 28 7.05 -8.19 -0.20
N TYR A 29 7.06 -6.98 0.36
CA TYR A 29 7.01 -6.79 1.81
C TYR A 29 5.70 -7.32 2.40
N SER A 30 4.55 -7.00 1.80
CA SER A 30 3.23 -7.45 2.25
C SER A 30 3.06 -8.98 2.16
N ALA A 31 3.61 -9.62 1.12
CA ALA A 31 3.63 -11.08 1.03
C ALA A 31 4.47 -11.71 2.14
N THR A 32 5.63 -11.13 2.44
CA THR A 32 6.50 -11.59 3.54
C THR A 32 5.84 -11.35 4.90
N TYR A 33 5.20 -10.18 5.09
CA TYR A 33 4.43 -9.82 6.28
C TYR A 33 3.32 -10.85 6.54
N PHE A 34 2.50 -11.16 5.52
CA PHE A 34 1.40 -12.12 5.66
C PHE A 34 1.89 -13.50 6.11
N LEU A 35 2.97 -14.01 5.50
CA LEU A 35 3.55 -15.29 5.88
C LEU A 35 4.08 -15.27 7.30
N LEU A 36 4.82 -14.22 7.67
CA LEU A 36 5.43 -14.11 8.99
C LEU A 36 4.36 -13.98 10.09
N GLU A 37 3.32 -13.19 9.86
CA GLU A 37 2.19 -13.04 10.77
C GLU A 37 1.44 -14.36 10.96
N ALA A 38 1.23 -15.13 9.88
CA ALA A 38 0.63 -16.46 9.95
C ALA A 38 1.48 -17.41 10.82
N PHE A 39 2.81 -17.41 10.66
CA PHE A 39 3.69 -18.20 11.53
C PHE A 39 3.64 -17.76 13.00
N ILE A 40 3.57 -16.45 13.25
CA ILE A 40 3.45 -15.91 14.61
C ILE A 40 2.12 -16.30 15.24
N PHE A 41 1.02 -16.34 14.48
CA PHE A 41 -0.26 -16.85 14.99
C PHE A 41 -0.17 -18.33 15.38
N VAL A 42 0.45 -19.17 14.55
CA VAL A 42 0.68 -20.59 14.90
C VAL A 42 1.52 -20.68 16.19
N TYR A 43 2.58 -19.90 16.30
CA TYR A 43 3.40 -19.82 17.52
C TYR A 43 2.57 -19.43 18.75
N LYS A 44 1.72 -18.40 18.64
CA LYS A 44 0.85 -17.94 19.74
C LYS A 44 -0.14 -19.00 20.17
N VAL A 45 -0.76 -19.71 19.23
CA VAL A 45 -1.74 -20.77 19.54
C VAL A 45 -1.07 -21.95 20.24
N LEU A 46 0.17 -22.27 19.91
CA LEU A 46 0.89 -23.41 20.49
C LEU A 46 1.47 -23.11 21.88
N LEU A 47 1.94 -21.88 22.12
CA LEU A 47 2.73 -21.55 23.32
C LEU A 47 2.01 -20.63 24.32
N LEU A 48 1.04 -19.84 23.86
CA LEU A 48 0.29 -18.91 24.72
C LEU A 48 -1.17 -19.36 24.84
N PRO A 49 -1.81 -19.19 26.01
CA PRO A 49 -3.24 -19.38 26.15
C PRO A 49 -4.00 -18.23 25.47
N TYR A 50 -4.03 -18.24 24.13
CA TYR A 50 -4.68 -17.23 23.33
C TYR A 50 -6.19 -17.49 23.25
N PRO A 51 -7.06 -16.54 23.65
CA PRO A 51 -8.50 -16.76 23.61
C PRO A 51 -8.99 -16.92 22.16
N PHE A 52 -9.77 -17.97 21.91
CA PHE A 52 -10.24 -18.33 20.57
C PHE A 52 -11.02 -17.21 19.86
N THR A 53 -11.81 -16.43 20.61
CA THR A 53 -12.58 -15.31 20.05
C THR A 53 -11.69 -14.24 19.40
N ASN A 54 -10.57 -13.88 20.05
CA ASN A 54 -9.64 -12.89 19.51
C ASN A 54 -8.87 -13.49 18.33
N LEU A 55 -8.53 -14.78 18.38
CA LEU A 55 -7.83 -15.47 17.29
C LEU A 55 -8.64 -15.44 15.99
N VAL A 56 -9.94 -15.71 16.06
CA VAL A 56 -10.82 -15.69 14.88
C VAL A 56 -10.87 -14.29 14.26
N LEU A 57 -10.98 -13.24 15.09
CA LEU A 57 -10.97 -11.85 14.62
C LEU A 57 -9.62 -11.50 13.97
N ASP A 58 -8.51 -11.84 14.61
CA ASP A 58 -7.17 -11.52 14.13
C ASP A 58 -6.83 -12.26 12.82
N VAL A 59 -7.26 -13.52 12.67
CA VAL A 59 -7.12 -14.28 11.43
C VAL A 59 -8.02 -13.70 10.33
N ALA A 60 -9.26 -13.33 10.64
CA ALA A 60 -10.16 -12.70 9.68
C ALA A 60 -9.60 -11.37 9.16
N LEU A 61 -9.04 -10.55 10.06
CA LEU A 61 -8.35 -9.31 9.70
C LEU A 61 -7.11 -9.57 8.83
N LEU A 62 -6.38 -10.68 9.04
CA LEU A 62 -5.20 -11.01 8.24
C LEU A 62 -5.58 -11.35 6.78
N PHE A 63 -6.69 -12.06 6.59
CA PHE A 63 -7.23 -12.31 5.25
C PHE A 63 -7.80 -11.04 4.60
N LEU A 64 -8.47 -10.19 5.39
CA LEU A 64 -8.97 -8.90 4.91
C LEU A 64 -7.82 -7.99 4.47
N TYR A 65 -6.73 -7.99 5.24
CA TYR A 65 -5.48 -7.32 4.92
C TYR A 65 -4.94 -7.79 3.57
N LEU A 66 -4.80 -9.11 3.37
CA LEU A 66 -4.30 -9.68 2.11
C LEU A 66 -5.13 -9.22 0.89
N GLY A 67 -6.46 -9.25 1.01
CA GLY A 67 -7.36 -8.78 -0.05
C GLY A 67 -7.23 -7.27 -0.32
N THR A 68 -7.09 -6.47 0.74
CA THR A 68 -6.91 -5.01 0.65
C THR A 68 -5.58 -4.66 0.00
N GLU A 69 -4.48 -5.31 0.38
CA GLU A 69 -3.16 -5.09 -0.23
C GLU A 69 -3.16 -5.48 -1.71
N ALA A 70 -3.71 -6.65 -2.04
CA ALA A 70 -3.76 -7.13 -3.41
C ALA A 70 -4.53 -6.17 -4.33
N THR A 71 -5.71 -5.71 -3.88
CA THR A 71 -6.50 -4.73 -4.62
C THR A 71 -5.80 -3.37 -4.70
N ARG A 72 -5.20 -2.88 -3.60
CA ARG A 72 -4.44 -1.62 -3.58
C ARG A 72 -3.30 -1.64 -4.60
N ILE A 73 -2.46 -2.68 -4.59
CA ILE A 73 -1.29 -2.79 -5.46
C ILE A 73 -1.71 -2.93 -6.93
N PHE A 74 -2.77 -3.70 -7.19
CA PHE A 74 -3.31 -3.85 -8.54
C PHE A 74 -3.78 -2.50 -9.12
N PHE A 75 -4.65 -1.79 -8.40
CA PHE A 75 -5.15 -0.49 -8.83
C PHE A 75 -4.07 0.58 -8.86
N GLY A 76 -3.12 0.58 -7.91
CA GLY A 76 -2.02 1.53 -7.86
C GLY A 76 -1.07 1.36 -9.04
N SER A 77 -0.69 0.12 -9.35
CA SER A 77 0.20 -0.19 -10.48
C SER A 77 -0.46 0.15 -11.82
N LYS A 78 -1.73 -0.24 -12.01
CA LYS A 78 -2.49 0.08 -13.23
C LYS A 78 -2.75 1.59 -13.35
N GLY A 79 -3.08 2.27 -12.26
CA GLY A 79 -3.36 3.70 -12.26
C GLY A 79 -2.14 4.55 -12.55
N ASN A 80 -0.97 4.18 -12.01
CA ASN A 80 0.28 4.86 -12.31
C ASN A 80 0.75 4.63 -13.75
N LEU A 81 0.68 3.39 -14.25
CA LEU A 81 1.09 3.05 -15.63
C LEU A 81 0.18 3.66 -16.70
N CYS A 82 -1.13 3.63 -16.50
CA CYS A 82 -2.10 4.19 -17.45
C CYS A 82 -2.39 5.67 -17.19
N GLN A 83 -1.73 6.29 -16.20
CA GLN A 83 -1.94 7.67 -15.76
C GLN A 83 -3.42 8.01 -15.49
N ARG A 84 -4.18 7.00 -15.06
CA ARG A 84 -5.59 7.13 -14.77
C ARG A 84 -5.75 7.54 -13.30
N LYS A 85 -6.28 8.75 -13.10
CA LYS A 85 -6.50 9.31 -11.76
C LYS A 85 -7.42 8.44 -10.90
N VAL A 86 -8.48 7.86 -11.50
CA VAL A 86 -9.48 7.06 -10.79
C VAL A 86 -8.87 5.82 -10.10
N PRO A 87 -8.23 4.86 -10.79
CA PRO A 87 -7.62 3.70 -10.13
C PRO A 87 -6.49 4.08 -9.15
N LEU A 88 -5.73 5.15 -9.44
CA LEU A 88 -4.73 5.65 -8.50
C LEU A 88 -5.38 6.21 -7.21
N SER A 89 -6.49 6.94 -7.33
CA SER A 89 -7.24 7.45 -6.19
C SER A 89 -7.89 6.33 -5.37
N ILE A 90 -8.38 5.27 -6.02
CA ILE A 90 -8.92 4.09 -5.34
C ILE A 90 -7.82 3.38 -4.54
N SER A 91 -6.64 3.23 -5.13
CA SER A 91 -5.47 2.67 -4.44
C SER A 91 -5.12 3.49 -3.18
N LEU A 92 -5.08 4.83 -3.29
CA LEU A 92 -4.83 5.70 -2.14
C LEU A 92 -5.93 5.63 -1.08
N ALA A 93 -7.20 5.53 -1.49
CA ALA A 93 -8.31 5.35 -0.56
C ALA A 93 -8.20 4.01 0.18
N LEU A 94 -7.74 2.94 -0.48
CA LEU A 94 -7.49 1.63 0.12
C LEU A 94 -6.27 1.62 1.06
N THR A 95 -5.36 2.59 0.97
CA THR A 95 -4.28 2.77 1.96
C THR A 95 -4.85 3.09 3.35
N VAL A 96 -6.00 3.76 3.44
CA VAL A 96 -6.63 4.11 4.73
C VAL A 96 -7.06 2.87 5.52
N PRO A 97 -7.92 1.97 5.01
CA PRO A 97 -8.27 0.75 5.73
C PRO A 97 -7.06 -0.15 5.97
N ALA A 98 -6.08 -0.20 5.05
CA ALA A 98 -4.83 -0.94 5.26
C ALA A 98 -4.03 -0.39 6.46
N ALA A 99 -3.88 0.93 6.57
CA ALA A 99 -3.22 1.58 7.69
C ALA A 99 -3.96 1.39 9.02
N VAL A 100 -5.30 1.39 8.99
CA VAL A 100 -6.12 1.09 10.17
C VAL A 100 -5.90 -0.35 10.64
N MET A 101 -5.82 -1.33 9.74
CA MET A 101 -5.51 -2.72 10.10
C MET A 101 -4.10 -2.84 10.70
N ALA A 102 -3.09 -2.18 10.12
CA ALA A 102 -1.74 -2.15 10.67
C ALA A 102 -1.69 -1.50 12.07
N ALA A 103 -2.45 -0.42 12.28
CA ALA A 103 -2.57 0.22 13.59
C ALA A 103 -3.28 -0.68 14.62
N TYR A 104 -4.27 -1.47 14.18
CA TYR A 104 -4.92 -2.47 15.03
C TYR A 104 -3.92 -3.52 15.51
N TYR A 105 -3.11 -4.10 14.62
CA TYR A 105 -2.08 -5.08 15.02
C TYR A 105 -0.99 -4.45 15.90
N LEU A 106 -0.64 -3.18 15.68
CA LEU A 106 0.37 -2.49 16.47
C LEU A 106 -0.09 -2.15 17.90
N LEU A 107 -1.35 -1.74 18.08
CA LEU A 107 -1.82 -1.10 19.32
C LEU A 107 -2.87 -1.92 20.09
N LEU A 108 -3.73 -2.66 19.40
CA LEU A 108 -4.91 -3.32 20.01
C LEU A 108 -4.77 -4.84 20.13
N GLN A 109 -3.75 -5.44 19.51
CA GLN A 109 -3.55 -6.89 19.54
C GLN A 109 -3.20 -7.40 20.96
N THR A 110 -3.89 -8.45 21.40
CA THR A 110 -3.83 -8.97 22.78
C THR A 110 -2.42 -9.35 23.25
N TYR A 111 -1.61 -9.93 22.37
CA TYR A 111 -0.23 -10.31 22.63
C TYR A 111 0.67 -9.79 21.51
N ALA A 112 0.90 -8.48 21.45
CA ALA A 112 1.80 -7.88 20.45
C ALA A 112 3.28 -8.21 20.77
N LEU A 113 3.93 -9.02 19.94
CA LEU A 113 5.36 -9.27 20.03
C LEU A 113 6.14 -8.07 19.46
N ARG A 114 7.38 -7.89 19.93
CA ARG A 114 8.28 -6.83 19.43
C ARG A 114 8.53 -6.93 17.92
N LEU A 115 8.58 -8.15 17.38
CA LEU A 115 8.76 -8.38 15.96
C LEU A 115 7.56 -7.86 15.16
N GLU A 116 6.33 -8.17 15.58
CA GLU A 116 5.09 -7.69 14.94
C GLU A 116 5.02 -6.16 14.97
N ALA A 117 5.44 -5.54 16.08
CA ALA A 117 5.48 -4.09 16.19
C ALA A 117 6.45 -3.45 15.18
N ILE A 118 7.64 -4.03 15.00
CA ILE A 118 8.61 -3.56 14.00
C ILE A 118 8.06 -3.73 12.58
N LEU A 119 7.44 -4.87 12.28
CA LEU A 119 6.83 -5.13 10.98
C LEU A 119 5.71 -4.12 10.66
N ASN A 120 4.78 -3.92 11.58
CA ASN A 120 3.69 -2.95 11.41
C ASN A 120 4.21 -1.51 11.28
N ALA A 121 5.25 -1.14 12.02
CA ALA A 121 5.87 0.19 11.90
C ALA A 121 6.50 0.43 10.51
N ILE A 122 7.22 -0.56 9.98
CA ILE A 122 7.82 -0.50 8.63
C ILE A 122 6.70 -0.44 7.57
N LEU A 123 5.64 -1.21 7.74
CA LEU A 123 4.49 -1.20 6.84
C LEU A 123 3.82 0.18 6.78
N LEU A 124 3.58 0.80 7.95
CA LEU A 124 3.04 2.15 8.04
C LEU A 124 3.95 3.20 7.38
N LEU A 125 5.27 3.03 7.49
CA LEU A 125 6.23 3.90 6.80
C LEU A 125 6.10 3.77 5.28
N PHE A 126 5.97 2.54 4.76
CA PHE A 126 5.72 2.34 3.34
C PHE A 126 4.42 3.04 2.90
N TYR A 127 3.34 2.89 3.66
CA TYR A 127 2.06 3.56 3.37
C TYR A 127 2.16 5.08 3.35
N ALA A 128 2.88 5.66 4.31
CA ALA A 128 3.09 7.11 4.35
C ALA A 128 3.84 7.61 3.10
N MET A 129 4.89 6.90 2.69
CA MET A 129 5.67 7.22 1.49
C MET A 129 4.86 7.02 0.20
N GLU A 130 4.09 5.95 0.11
CA GLU A 130 3.18 5.65 -1.01
C GLU A 130 2.11 6.72 -1.16
N LEU A 131 1.51 7.14 -0.05
CA LEU A 131 0.48 8.16 -0.02
C LEU A 131 1.04 9.52 -0.45
N LEU A 132 2.21 9.90 0.07
CA LEU A 132 2.91 11.12 -0.34
C LEU A 132 3.19 11.14 -1.85
N LEU A 133 3.83 10.09 -2.36
CA LEU A 133 4.18 10.00 -3.78
C LEU A 133 2.94 9.88 -4.68
N GLY A 134 1.91 9.16 -4.25
CA GLY A 134 0.66 9.00 -4.99
C GLY A 134 -0.14 10.30 -5.08
N VAL A 135 -0.18 11.11 -4.02
CA VAL A 135 -0.78 12.45 -4.05
C VAL A 135 0.01 13.37 -5.00
N LEU A 136 1.35 13.35 -4.93
CA LEU A 136 2.19 14.11 -5.86
C LEU A 136 1.97 13.70 -7.33
N ALA A 137 1.78 12.41 -7.60
CA ALA A 137 1.45 11.90 -8.92
C ALA A 137 0.07 12.39 -9.39
N LEU A 138 -0.96 12.36 -8.54
CA LEU A 138 -2.30 12.88 -8.86
C LEU A 138 -2.30 14.39 -9.15
N VAL A 139 -1.58 15.18 -8.35
CA VAL A 139 -1.43 16.63 -8.57
C VAL A 139 -0.73 16.88 -9.91
N SER A 140 0.34 16.14 -10.20
CA SER A 140 1.07 16.25 -11.46
C SER A 140 0.18 15.93 -12.66
N PHE A 141 -0.57 14.82 -12.63
CA PHE A 141 -1.51 14.46 -13.69
C PHE A 141 -2.64 15.46 -13.86
N SER A 142 -3.00 16.20 -12.80
CA SER A 142 -4.04 17.23 -12.87
C SER A 142 -3.55 18.53 -13.51
N ARG A 143 -2.27 18.84 -13.40
CA ARG A 143 -1.67 20.04 -14.04
C ARG A 143 -1.51 19.88 -15.56
N TYR A 144 -1.32 18.66 -16.07
CA TYR A 144 -1.19 18.40 -17.51
C TYR A 144 -2.53 18.16 -18.23
N HIS A 145 -3.64 18.14 -17.49
CA HIS A 145 -4.98 17.92 -18.03
C HIS A 145 -5.84 19.20 -17.92
N CYS A 146 -5.28 20.33 -18.37
CA CYS A 146 -6.07 21.53 -18.62
C CYS A 146 -6.70 21.41 -20.02
N PRO A 147 -8.02 21.59 -20.18
CA PRO A 147 -8.67 21.69 -21.48
C PRO A 147 -8.18 22.90 -22.29
#